data_AF-A0A137PAM8-F1
#
_entry.id   AF-A0A137PAM8-F1
#
_cell.length_a   1.000
_cell.length_b   1.000
_cell.length_c   1.000
_cell.angle_alpha   90.00
_cell.angle_beta   90.00
_cell.angle_gamma   90.00
#
_symmetry.space_group_name_H-M   'P 1'
#
loop_
_entity.id
_entity.type
_entity.pdbx_description
1 polymer ?
#
loop_
_entity_poly.entity_id
_entity_poly.type
_entity_poly.pdbx_seq_one_letter_code
_entity_poly.pdbx_strand_id
1 'polypeptide(L)'
;YDYIVVGAGPTGSMVATELARKGFSTLLIDAGKDYMHPNITVPAFQFNTLETEQIQWDYWVKHYDESTGLRQQVLYPKASGLGGCTLHNSLIHVYPNSRDFKEMVELTGDKSWAETTFRKYLETIALYRLVRPGAQVTSDADLEDYIRKTSWGHHATGTMKIGKDDDPNAVLDGNFKVRGVENLRVIDLSVMPNLPGYFPVMFLYLLGMKGADAI
;
A
#
# COMPACT_ATOMS: atom_id res chain seq x y z
N TYR A 1 -5.25 19.55 16.46
CA TYR A 1 -5.58 18.71 15.30
C TYR A 1 -6.50 17.61 15.80
N ASP A 2 -7.57 17.33 15.06
CA ASP A 2 -8.45 16.19 15.30
C ASP A 2 -7.72 14.89 14.95
N TYR A 3 -6.90 14.90 13.90
CA TYR A 3 -6.07 13.78 13.48
C TYR A 3 -4.65 14.20 13.15
N ILE A 4 -3.68 13.35 13.54
CA ILE A 4 -2.28 13.44 13.14
C ILE A 4 -1.98 12.21 12.29
N VAL A 5 -1.56 12.43 11.04
CA VAL A 5 -1.15 11.39 10.10
C VAL A 5 0.37 11.42 9.99
N VAL A 6 1.01 10.27 10.26
CA VAL A 6 2.46 10.12 10.27
C VAL A 6 2.91 9.34 9.03
N GLY A 7 3.69 10.00 8.17
CA GLY A 7 4.17 9.50 6.89
C GLY A 7 3.34 10.03 5.72
N ALA A 8 3.91 10.92 4.91
CA ALA A 8 3.36 11.46 3.68
C ALA A 8 3.61 10.53 2.48
N GLY A 9 3.54 9.21 2.70
CA GLY A 9 3.58 8.21 1.63
C GLY A 9 2.27 8.17 0.82
N PRO A 10 2.10 7.16 -0.07
CA PRO A 10 0.89 7.03 -0.90
C PRO A 10 -0.38 6.92 -0.05
N THR A 11 -0.35 6.15 1.04
CA THR A 11 -1.53 5.96 1.89
C THR A 11 -1.77 7.15 2.82
N GLY A 12 -0.74 7.62 3.53
CA GLY A 12 -0.90 8.73 4.48
C GLY A 12 -1.32 10.04 3.81
N SER A 13 -0.81 10.33 2.61
CA SER A 13 -1.25 11.51 1.84
C SER A 13 -2.74 11.44 1.48
N MET A 14 -3.24 10.26 1.10
CA MET A 14 -4.67 10.06 0.81
C MET A 14 -5.54 10.18 2.07
N VAL A 15 -5.13 9.55 3.17
CA VAL A 15 -5.85 9.65 4.46
C VAL A 15 -5.94 11.11 4.91
N ALA A 16 -4.81 11.83 4.92
CA ALA A 16 -4.78 13.21 5.36
C ALA A 16 -5.65 14.12 4.47
N THR A 17 -5.62 13.89 3.16
CA THR A 17 -6.45 14.64 2.19
C THR A 17 -7.94 14.39 2.44
N GLU A 18 -8.36 13.14 2.58
CA GLU A 18 -9.77 12.81 2.78
C GLU A 18 -10.30 13.27 4.15
N LEU A 19 -9.49 13.18 5.21
CA LEU A 19 -9.86 13.73 6.53
C LEU A 19 -10.04 15.26 6.47
N ALA A 20 -9.13 15.96 5.80
CA ALA A 20 -9.26 17.40 5.61
C ALA A 20 -10.52 17.76 4.78
N ARG A 21 -10.84 16.98 3.74
CA ARG A 21 -12.05 17.15 2.93
C ARG A 21 -13.34 16.91 3.72
N LYS A 22 -13.31 16.02 4.70
CA LYS A 22 -14.41 15.79 5.66
C LYS A 22 -14.54 16.89 6.71
N GLY A 23 -13.65 17.89 6.71
CA GLY A 23 -13.69 19.05 7.60
C GLY A 23 -12.89 18.91 8.89
N PHE A 24 -12.12 17.84 9.05
CA PHE A 24 -11.29 17.63 10.23
C PHE A 24 -9.99 18.45 10.18
N SER A 25 -9.60 19.04 11.32
CA SER A 25 -8.29 19.64 11.51
C SER A 25 -7.22 18.55 11.46
N THR A 26 -6.49 18.46 10.34
CA THR A 26 -5.55 17.35 10.08
C THR A 26 -4.12 17.85 10.00
N LEU A 27 -3.20 17.21 10.73
CA LEU A 27 -1.75 17.42 10.62
C LEU A 27 -1.13 16.23 9.89
N LEU A 28 -0.47 16.48 8.76
CA LEU A 28 0.37 15.50 8.08
C LEU A 28 1.84 15.80 8.40
N ILE A 29 2.57 14.81 8.91
CA ILE A 29 4.01 14.90 9.16
C ILE A 29 4.76 13.82 8.40
N ASP A 30 5.94 14.16 7.89
CA ASP A 30 6.88 13.21 7.30
C ASP A 30 8.28 13.47 7.84
N ALA A 31 9.12 12.44 7.89
CA ALA A 31 10.49 12.57 8.35
C ALA A 31 11.44 13.07 7.24
N GLY A 32 11.03 12.96 5.98
CA GLY A 32 11.71 13.56 4.83
C GLY A 32 11.26 14.99 4.54
N LYS A 33 11.70 15.49 3.38
CA LYS A 33 11.39 16.86 2.91
C LYS A 33 10.62 16.82 1.59
N ASP A 34 10.19 17.99 1.15
CA ASP A 34 9.75 18.20 -0.22
C ASP A 34 10.98 18.29 -1.14
N TYR A 35 11.13 17.33 -2.05
CA TYR A 35 12.30 17.21 -2.91
C TYR A 35 11.92 17.31 -4.38
N MET A 36 12.63 18.16 -5.10
CA MET A 36 12.56 18.26 -6.55
C MET A 36 13.93 17.89 -7.13
N HIS A 37 14.01 16.74 -7.79
CA HIS A 37 15.24 16.24 -8.41
C HIS A 37 14.91 15.56 -9.75
N PRO A 38 15.73 15.71 -10.81
CA PRO A 38 15.46 15.09 -12.11
C PRO A 38 15.28 13.57 -12.04
N ASN A 39 16.03 12.87 -11.17
CA ASN A 39 15.84 11.43 -10.98
C ASN A 39 14.41 11.08 -10.51
N ILE A 40 13.78 11.96 -9.72
CA ILE A 40 12.44 11.78 -9.16
C ILE A 40 11.36 12.21 -10.16
N THR A 41 11.56 13.36 -10.81
CA THR A 41 10.51 13.99 -11.64
C THR A 41 10.48 13.50 -13.08
N VAL A 42 11.56 12.86 -13.56
CA VAL A 42 11.65 12.27 -14.91
C VAL A 42 11.44 10.75 -14.80
N PRO A 43 10.29 10.20 -15.25
CA PRO A 43 9.98 8.77 -15.13
C PRO A 43 11.05 7.82 -15.69
N ALA A 44 11.71 8.21 -16.79
CA ALA A 44 12.76 7.40 -17.40
C ALA A 44 13.99 7.20 -16.49
N PHE A 45 14.16 8.03 -15.46
CA PHE A 45 15.27 7.96 -14.51
C PHE A 45 14.92 7.21 -13.23
N GLN A 46 13.78 6.50 -13.18
CA GLN A 46 13.35 5.73 -12.01
C GLN A 46 14.44 4.82 -11.44
N PHE A 47 15.32 4.24 -12.25
CA PHE A 47 16.38 3.36 -11.72
C PHE A 47 17.46 4.13 -10.93
N ASN A 48 17.66 5.42 -11.22
CA ASN A 48 18.61 6.28 -10.53
C ASN A 48 18.06 6.76 -9.17
N THR A 49 16.75 6.67 -8.95
CA THR A 49 16.12 7.12 -7.70
C THR A 49 16.53 6.30 -6.48
N LEU A 50 16.91 5.03 -6.69
CA LEU A 50 17.37 4.14 -5.63
C LEU A 50 18.66 4.63 -4.97
N GLU A 51 19.48 5.38 -5.71
CA GLU A 51 20.79 5.89 -5.26
C GLU A 51 20.76 7.41 -5.06
N THR A 52 19.58 8.04 -5.11
CA THR A 52 19.46 9.49 -4.96
C THR A 52 19.53 9.87 -3.48
N GLU A 53 20.67 10.43 -3.06
CA GLU A 53 21.00 10.69 -1.66
C GLU A 53 19.95 11.48 -0.88
N GLN A 54 19.24 12.39 -1.55
CA GLN A 54 18.23 13.24 -0.91
C GLN A 54 17.03 12.43 -0.39
N ILE A 55 16.69 11.32 -1.06
CA ILE A 55 15.50 10.53 -0.76
C ILE A 55 15.82 9.13 -0.25
N GLN A 56 17.06 8.64 -0.35
CA GLN A 56 17.39 7.29 0.09
C GLN A 56 17.09 7.12 1.59
N TRP A 57 16.36 6.07 1.93
CA TRP A 57 16.14 5.60 3.28
C TRP A 57 16.40 4.10 3.31
N ASP A 58 17.68 3.75 3.32
CA ASP A 58 18.08 2.35 3.15
C ASP A 58 17.82 1.53 4.40
N TYR A 59 17.13 0.40 4.20
CA TYR A 59 16.97 -0.65 5.20
C TYR A 59 17.71 -1.89 4.71
N TRP A 60 18.40 -2.56 5.62
CA TRP A 60 19.07 -3.82 5.34
C TRP A 60 18.35 -4.92 6.09
N VAL A 61 17.79 -5.88 5.35
CA VAL A 61 16.98 -6.96 5.91
C VAL A 61 17.76 -8.27 5.93
N LYS A 62 17.62 -8.99 7.05
CA LYS A 62 18.06 -10.38 7.20
C LYS A 62 16.83 -11.28 7.07
N HIS A 63 16.74 -12.01 5.96
CA HIS A 63 15.59 -12.88 5.69
C HIS A 63 15.87 -14.35 5.98
N TYR A 64 17.12 -14.79 5.85
CA TYR A 64 17.52 -16.19 6.03
C TYR A 64 18.48 -16.36 7.19
N ASP A 65 18.46 -17.54 7.79
CA ASP A 65 19.49 -17.96 8.75
C ASP A 65 20.87 -18.02 8.06
N GLU A 66 21.93 -17.81 8.82
CA GLU A 66 23.31 -17.93 8.37
C GLU A 66 23.63 -19.33 7.86
N SER A 67 22.97 -20.35 8.41
CA SER A 67 23.13 -21.76 8.00
C SER A 67 22.71 -22.04 6.56
N THR A 68 21.96 -21.14 5.92
CA THR A 68 21.48 -21.32 4.53
C THR A 68 22.54 -20.99 3.48
N GLY A 69 23.63 -20.31 3.86
CA GLY A 69 24.64 -19.80 2.93
C GLY A 69 24.13 -18.69 1.99
N LEU A 70 22.89 -18.22 2.18
CA LEU A 70 22.30 -17.13 1.40
C LEU A 70 22.74 -15.76 1.93
N ARG A 71 22.58 -14.72 1.09
CA ARG A 71 22.96 -13.34 1.42
C ARG A 71 22.20 -12.84 2.65
N GLN A 72 22.96 -12.43 3.67
CA GLN A 72 22.45 -12.05 4.99
C GLN A 72 21.97 -10.59 5.09
N GLN A 73 22.40 -9.76 4.16
CA GLN A 73 22.01 -8.35 4.08
C GLN A 73 21.54 -8.05 2.66
N VAL A 74 20.22 -7.98 2.52
CA VAL A 74 19.56 -7.58 1.29
C VAL A 74 19.09 -6.14 1.48
N LEU A 75 19.49 -5.28 0.54
CA LEU A 75 19.01 -3.89 0.53
C LEU A 75 17.51 -3.90 0.24
N TYR A 76 16.74 -3.27 1.11
CA TYR A 76 15.32 -3.01 0.95
C TYR A 76 15.12 -1.49 0.85
N PRO A 77 15.21 -0.93 -0.37
CA PRO A 77 15.22 0.52 -0.54
C PRO A 77 13.86 1.10 -0.17
N LYS A 78 13.86 2.17 0.62
CA LYS A 78 12.70 3.01 0.89
C LYS A 78 13.06 4.45 0.56
N ALA A 79 12.06 5.26 0.26
CA ALA A 79 12.24 6.69 0.04
C ALA A 79 11.71 7.54 1.20
N SER A 80 12.47 8.57 1.56
CA SER A 80 12.15 9.63 2.52
C SER A 80 11.73 10.90 1.79
N GLY A 81 10.55 11.42 2.08
CA GLY A 81 10.06 12.67 1.50
C GLY A 81 8.57 12.67 1.23
N LEU A 82 8.04 13.83 0.84
CA LEU A 82 6.63 13.94 0.45
C LEU A 82 6.34 13.08 -0.77
N GLY A 83 5.45 12.10 -0.64
CA GLY A 83 5.19 11.02 -1.60
C GLY A 83 5.75 9.66 -1.15
N GLY A 84 6.75 9.64 -0.28
CA GLY A 84 7.40 8.43 0.22
C GLY A 84 7.86 7.54 -0.93
N CYS A 85 7.50 6.25 -0.90
CA CYS A 85 7.95 5.31 -1.93
C CYS A 85 7.38 5.58 -3.34
N THR A 86 6.46 6.53 -3.54
CA THR A 86 6.08 6.95 -4.90
C THR A 86 7.17 7.76 -5.60
N LEU A 87 8.13 8.32 -4.86
CA LEU A 87 9.25 9.10 -5.40
C LEU A 87 10.28 8.24 -6.17
N HIS A 88 10.27 6.93 -5.96
CA HIS A 88 11.27 6.00 -6.51
C HIS A 88 10.68 4.69 -7.05
N ASN A 89 9.34 4.60 -7.17
CA ASN A 89 8.69 3.42 -7.74
C ASN A 89 8.67 3.46 -9.28
N SER A 90 8.18 2.39 -9.90
CA SER A 90 8.14 2.30 -11.36
C SER A 90 6.91 2.91 -12.04
N LEU A 91 6.10 3.68 -11.29
CA LEU A 91 4.81 4.26 -11.75
C LEU A 91 3.79 3.25 -12.29
N ILE A 92 4.00 1.95 -12.07
CA ILE A 92 3.08 0.90 -12.51
C ILE A 92 1.92 0.81 -11.51
N HIS A 93 0.71 0.99 -12.02
CA HIS A 93 -0.52 0.88 -11.24
C HIS A 93 -1.32 -0.32 -11.74
N VAL A 94 -1.54 -1.29 -10.86
CA VAL A 94 -2.32 -2.49 -11.15
C VAL A 94 -3.48 -2.53 -10.16
N TYR A 95 -4.71 -2.65 -10.66
CA TYR A 95 -5.85 -2.86 -9.78
C TYR A 95 -5.77 -4.28 -9.18
N PRO A 96 -6.03 -4.46 -7.86
CA PRO A 96 -5.99 -5.77 -7.22
C PRO A 96 -6.95 -6.78 -7.85
N ASN A 97 -6.67 -8.07 -7.67
CA ASN A 97 -7.57 -9.11 -8.15
C ASN A 97 -8.83 -9.15 -7.27
N SER A 98 -9.98 -9.49 -7.85
CA SER A 98 -11.24 -9.69 -7.13
C SER A 98 -11.12 -10.63 -5.93
N ARG A 99 -10.24 -11.64 -6.02
CA ARG A 99 -9.91 -12.58 -4.95
C ARG A 99 -9.31 -11.90 -3.73
N ASP A 100 -8.45 -10.89 -3.91
CA ASP A 100 -7.81 -10.16 -2.80
C ASP A 100 -8.90 -9.55 -1.90
N PHE A 101 -9.95 -8.97 -2.50
CA PHE A 101 -11.08 -8.41 -1.74
C PHE A 101 -11.94 -9.47 -1.06
N LYS A 102 -12.16 -10.62 -1.70
CA LYS A 102 -12.89 -11.75 -1.08
C LYS A 102 -12.14 -12.26 0.15
N GLU A 103 -10.83 -12.46 0.03
CA GLU A 103 -9.96 -12.85 1.14
C GLU A 103 -10.01 -11.81 2.27
N MET A 104 -10.00 -10.50 1.95
CA MET A 104 -10.13 -9.46 2.98
C MET A 104 -11.46 -9.48 3.71
N VAL A 105 -12.58 -9.72 3.01
CA VAL A 105 -13.89 -9.89 3.66
C VAL A 105 -13.89 -11.12 4.58
N GLU A 106 -13.27 -12.22 4.17
CA GLU A 106 -13.16 -13.42 5.00
C GLU A 106 -12.27 -13.22 6.23
N LEU A 107 -11.13 -12.54 6.06
CA LEU A 107 -10.16 -12.24 7.09
C LEU A 107 -10.72 -11.28 8.15
N THR A 108 -11.47 -10.28 7.72
CA THR A 108 -11.99 -9.22 8.60
C THR A 108 -13.40 -9.51 9.11
N GLY A 109 -14.16 -10.35 8.40
CA GLY A 109 -15.61 -10.52 8.61
C GLY A 109 -16.44 -9.30 8.15
N ASP A 110 -15.82 -8.29 7.54
CA ASP A 110 -16.45 -7.02 7.22
C ASP A 110 -16.65 -6.84 5.70
N LYS A 111 -17.91 -6.76 5.29
CA LYS A 111 -18.30 -6.59 3.88
C LYS A 111 -17.88 -5.25 3.29
N SER A 112 -17.53 -4.26 4.10
CA SER A 112 -16.97 -3.00 3.61
C SER A 112 -15.58 -3.20 2.95
N TRP A 113 -14.95 -4.37 3.14
CA TRP A 113 -13.74 -4.79 2.41
C TRP A 113 -14.02 -5.33 1.00
N ALA A 114 -15.29 -5.50 0.60
CA ALA A 114 -15.65 -6.02 -0.70
C ALA A 114 -15.22 -5.09 -1.84
N GLU A 115 -14.91 -5.70 -2.99
CA GLU A 115 -14.46 -5.00 -4.20
C GLU A 115 -15.41 -3.89 -4.65
N THR A 116 -16.72 -4.07 -4.46
CA THR A 116 -17.74 -3.06 -4.80
C THR A 116 -17.53 -1.73 -4.07
N THR A 117 -17.00 -1.76 -2.85
CA THR A 117 -16.62 -0.56 -2.09
C THR A 117 -15.37 0.07 -2.69
N PHE A 118 -14.35 -0.74 -2.96
CA PHE A 118 -13.07 -0.26 -3.51
C PHE A 118 -13.20 0.29 -4.94
N ARG A 119 -14.14 -0.21 -5.74
CA ARG A 119 -14.45 0.37 -7.06
C ARG A 119 -14.99 1.79 -6.97
N LYS A 120 -15.74 2.13 -5.92
CA LYS A 120 -16.19 3.52 -5.68
C LYS A 120 -15.02 4.43 -5.34
N TYR A 121 -14.06 3.96 -4.53
CA TYR A 121 -12.82 4.71 -4.29
C TYR A 121 -11.98 4.86 -5.55
N LEU A 122 -12.00 3.85 -6.43
CA LEU A 122 -11.30 3.93 -7.70
C LEU A 122 -11.85 5.06 -8.58
N GLU A 123 -13.18 5.18 -8.66
CA GLU A 123 -13.85 6.24 -9.41
C GLU A 123 -13.49 7.65 -8.94
N THR A 124 -13.14 7.84 -7.65
CA THR A 124 -12.76 9.16 -7.13
C THR A 124 -11.33 9.56 -7.47
N ILE A 125 -10.44 8.60 -7.72
CA ILE A 125 -9.00 8.82 -7.96
C ILE A 125 -8.58 8.57 -9.42
N ALA A 126 -9.41 7.92 -10.22
CA ALA A 126 -9.05 7.48 -11.57
C ALA A 126 -9.38 8.50 -12.67
N LEU A 127 -8.36 8.97 -13.37
CA LEU A 127 -8.46 9.60 -14.71
C LEU A 127 -7.97 8.65 -15.83
N TYR A 128 -8.09 7.32 -15.65
CA TYR A 128 -7.40 6.35 -16.52
C TYR A 128 -8.33 5.39 -17.27
N ARG A 129 -7.77 4.80 -18.33
CA ARG A 129 -8.32 3.67 -19.10
C ARG A 129 -7.57 2.40 -18.71
N LEU A 130 -8.29 1.31 -18.41
CA LEU A 130 -7.67 0.00 -18.17
C LEU A 130 -6.94 -0.45 -19.44
N VAL A 131 -5.61 -0.60 -19.38
CA VAL A 131 -4.78 -1.03 -20.52
C VAL A 131 -4.51 -2.53 -20.47
N ARG A 132 -4.41 -3.10 -19.25
CA ARG A 132 -4.14 -4.52 -19.02
C ARG A 132 -4.90 -5.04 -17.76
N PRO A 133 -5.34 -6.31 -17.75
CA PRO A 133 -5.33 -7.23 -18.88
C PRO A 133 -6.20 -6.69 -20.03
N GLY A 134 -5.81 -7.01 -21.27
CA GLY A 134 -6.54 -6.50 -22.45
C GLY A 134 -7.96 -7.07 -22.50
N ALA A 135 -8.79 -6.51 -23.39
CA ALA A 135 -10.21 -6.87 -23.53
C ALA A 135 -10.50 -8.36 -23.78
N GLN A 136 -9.48 -9.16 -24.10
CA GLN A 136 -9.54 -10.60 -24.28
C GLN A 136 -9.64 -11.41 -22.97
N VAL A 137 -9.34 -10.81 -21.81
CA VAL A 137 -9.48 -11.50 -20.50
C VAL A 137 -10.89 -11.26 -19.98
N THR A 138 -11.75 -12.27 -20.08
CA THR A 138 -13.19 -12.13 -19.83
C THR A 138 -13.73 -13.10 -18.78
N SER A 139 -12.90 -13.99 -18.24
CA SER A 139 -13.26 -14.96 -17.20
C SER A 139 -12.25 -15.01 -16.05
N ASP A 140 -12.67 -15.55 -14.90
CA ASP A 140 -11.78 -15.78 -13.74
C ASP A 140 -10.58 -16.67 -14.10
N ALA A 141 -10.78 -17.65 -15.01
CA ALA A 141 -9.72 -18.54 -15.49
C ALA A 141 -8.70 -17.78 -16.36
N ASP A 142 -9.15 -16.90 -17.26
CA ASP A 142 -8.27 -16.06 -18.07
C ASP A 142 -7.47 -15.09 -17.20
N LEU A 143 -8.11 -14.56 -16.14
CA LEU A 143 -7.47 -13.65 -15.20
C LEU A 143 -6.42 -14.38 -14.37
N GLU A 144 -6.70 -15.60 -13.90
CA GLU A 144 -5.73 -16.44 -13.19
C GLU A 144 -4.52 -16.76 -14.08
N ASP A 145 -4.75 -17.18 -15.32
CA ASP A 145 -3.69 -17.49 -16.29
C ASP A 145 -2.84 -16.25 -16.61
N TYR A 146 -3.48 -15.09 -16.82
CA TYR A 146 -2.79 -13.82 -17.02
C TYR A 146 -1.89 -13.47 -15.82
N ILE A 147 -2.39 -13.59 -14.60
CA ILE A 147 -1.63 -13.33 -13.37
C ILE A 147 -0.44 -14.26 -13.26
N ARG A 148 -0.62 -15.57 -13.48
CA ARG A 148 0.47 -16.56 -13.43
C ARG A 148 1.58 -16.25 -14.44
N LYS A 149 1.22 -15.73 -15.61
CA LYS A 149 2.18 -15.41 -16.69
C LYS A 149 2.88 -14.07 -16.54
N THR A 150 2.33 -13.16 -15.73
CA THR A 150 2.78 -11.76 -15.70
C THR A 150 3.21 -11.26 -14.33
N SER A 151 2.96 -12.03 -13.26
CA SER A 151 3.32 -11.64 -11.90
C SER A 151 4.66 -12.25 -11.49
N TRP A 152 5.66 -11.41 -11.21
CA TRP A 152 6.94 -11.80 -10.64
C TRP A 152 7.47 -10.72 -9.72
N GLY A 153 7.70 -11.03 -8.44
CA GLY A 153 8.31 -10.15 -7.44
C GLY A 153 7.54 -10.13 -6.11
N HIS A 154 8.18 -9.63 -5.05
CA HIS A 154 7.66 -9.66 -3.69
C HIS A 154 7.83 -8.29 -3.01
N HIS A 155 6.77 -7.79 -2.37
CA HIS A 155 6.84 -6.69 -1.41
C HIS A 155 6.59 -7.23 -0.01
N ALA A 156 7.44 -6.86 0.95
CA ALA A 156 7.24 -7.26 2.34
C ALA A 156 6.01 -6.55 2.93
N THR A 157 5.15 -7.32 3.59
CA THR A 157 3.87 -6.88 4.17
C THR A 157 3.51 -7.75 5.38
N GLY A 158 2.41 -7.44 6.08
CA GLY A 158 1.78 -8.32 7.06
C GLY A 158 2.23 -8.16 8.51
N THR A 159 3.12 -7.20 8.81
CA THR A 159 3.62 -6.97 10.17
C THR A 159 2.58 -6.41 11.15
N MET A 160 1.47 -5.86 10.64
CA MET A 160 0.37 -5.29 11.42
C MET A 160 -0.96 -5.91 11.00
N LYS A 161 -0.98 -7.25 10.88
CA LYS A 161 -2.10 -8.03 10.33
C LYS A 161 -3.46 -7.58 10.86
N ILE A 162 -4.39 -7.31 9.95
CA ILE A 162 -5.81 -7.12 10.26
C ILE A 162 -6.54 -8.46 10.36
N GLY A 163 -7.52 -8.57 11.25
CA GLY A 163 -8.33 -9.78 11.37
C GLY A 163 -9.52 -9.64 12.31
N LYS A 164 -10.34 -10.71 12.37
CA LYS A 164 -11.47 -10.85 13.29
C LYS A 164 -11.04 -10.76 14.75
N ASP A 165 -12.00 -10.46 15.63
CA ASP A 165 -11.75 -10.29 17.06
C ASP A 165 -11.28 -11.55 17.79
N ASP A 166 -11.56 -12.72 17.22
CA ASP A 166 -11.12 -14.02 17.73
C ASP A 166 -9.82 -14.53 17.07
N ASP A 167 -9.21 -13.77 16.15
CA ASP A 167 -7.92 -14.13 15.55
C ASP A 167 -6.76 -13.76 16.49
N PRO A 168 -6.07 -14.74 17.10
CA PRO A 168 -4.99 -14.47 18.05
C PRO A 168 -3.76 -13.81 17.42
N ASN A 169 -3.66 -13.79 16.09
CA ASN A 169 -2.56 -13.16 15.36
C ASN A 169 -2.95 -11.79 14.78
N ALA A 170 -4.20 -11.33 14.96
CA ALA A 170 -4.62 -10.02 14.50
C ALA A 170 -4.05 -8.94 15.42
N VAL A 171 -3.30 -8.00 14.84
CA VAL A 171 -2.81 -6.80 15.53
C VAL A 171 -3.87 -5.69 15.46
N LEU A 172 -4.64 -5.65 14.37
CA LEU A 172 -5.65 -4.64 14.10
C LEU A 172 -7.06 -5.24 14.00
N ASP A 173 -8.08 -4.44 14.31
CA ASP A 173 -9.47 -4.74 13.98
C ASP A 173 -9.83 -4.34 12.54
N GLY A 174 -11.03 -4.71 12.08
CA GLY A 174 -11.53 -4.39 10.73
C GLY A 174 -11.57 -2.90 10.36
N ASN A 175 -11.46 -2.01 11.35
CA ASN A 175 -11.45 -0.55 11.23
C ASN A 175 -10.06 0.06 11.50
N PHE A 176 -9.01 -0.74 11.32
CA PHE A 176 -7.60 -0.35 11.45
C PHE A 176 -7.15 0.01 12.87
N LYS A 177 -7.97 -0.20 13.90
CA LYS A 177 -7.61 0.16 15.27
C LYS A 177 -6.59 -0.84 15.81
N VAL A 178 -5.56 -0.32 16.47
CA VAL A 178 -4.56 -1.15 17.16
C VAL A 178 -5.19 -1.75 18.41
N ARG A 179 -5.20 -3.08 18.50
CA ARG A 179 -5.75 -3.78 19.65
C ARG A 179 -4.94 -3.46 20.91
N GLY A 180 -5.63 -3.06 21.98
CA GLY A 180 -5.00 -2.67 23.24
C GLY A 180 -4.38 -1.27 23.27
N VAL A 181 -4.51 -0.47 22.20
CA VAL A 181 -4.04 0.92 22.17
C VAL A 181 -5.18 1.85 21.77
N GLU A 182 -5.48 2.81 22.62
CA GLU A 182 -6.54 3.79 22.34
C GLU A 182 -6.06 4.84 21.34
N ASN A 183 -6.99 5.30 20.49
CA ASN A 183 -6.79 6.40 19.54
C ASN A 183 -5.66 6.19 18.52
N LEU A 184 -5.23 4.95 18.30
CA LEU A 184 -4.23 4.60 17.29
C LEU A 184 -4.82 3.71 16.20
N ARG A 185 -4.57 4.09 14.93
CA ARG A 185 -4.87 3.28 13.76
C ARG A 185 -3.61 3.11 12.91
N VAL A 186 -3.50 1.97 12.24
CA VAL A 186 -2.44 1.70 11.25
C VAL A 186 -3.09 1.49 9.90
N ILE A 187 -2.83 2.40 8.96
CA ILE A 187 -3.33 2.35 7.58
C ILE A 187 -2.10 2.34 6.67
N ASP A 188 -1.56 1.14 6.45
CA ASP A 188 -0.32 0.89 5.72
C ASP A 188 -0.42 -0.48 5.02
N LEU A 189 0.47 -0.78 4.07
CA LEU A 189 0.49 -2.10 3.43
C LEU A 189 0.57 -3.24 4.45
N SER A 190 1.30 -3.03 5.56
CA SER A 190 1.51 -3.98 6.65
C SER A 190 0.24 -4.61 7.23
N VAL A 191 -0.94 -4.03 7.00
CA VAL A 191 -2.22 -4.62 7.43
C VAL A 191 -2.58 -5.89 6.67
N MET A 192 -2.02 -6.05 5.46
CA MET A 192 -2.33 -7.15 4.54
C MET A 192 -1.46 -8.37 4.86
N PRO A 193 -2.03 -9.53 5.26
CA PRO A 193 -1.26 -10.74 5.49
C PRO A 193 -0.65 -11.31 4.20
N ASN A 194 -1.34 -11.12 3.08
CA ASN A 194 -0.85 -11.44 1.74
C ASN A 194 -0.87 -10.17 0.89
N LEU A 195 0.12 -10.02 0.01
CA LEU A 195 0.24 -8.85 -0.85
C LEU A 195 -0.92 -8.80 -1.88
N PRO A 196 -1.71 -7.69 -1.93
CA PRO A 196 -2.76 -7.53 -2.93
C PRO A 196 -2.17 -7.12 -4.28
N GLY A 197 -2.00 -8.09 -5.17
CA GLY A 197 -1.39 -7.90 -6.49
C GLY A 197 0.12 -7.64 -6.47
N TYR A 198 0.70 -7.43 -7.65
CA TYR A 198 2.16 -7.28 -7.79
C TYR A 198 2.67 -5.89 -7.39
N PHE A 199 1.99 -4.82 -7.83
CA PHE A 199 2.35 -3.43 -7.53
C PHE A 199 1.30 -2.79 -6.61
N PRO A 200 1.59 -2.63 -5.32
CA PRO A 200 0.57 -2.30 -4.32
C PRO A 200 0.20 -0.83 -4.31
N VAL A 201 0.87 0.04 -5.09
CA VAL A 201 0.66 1.50 -5.03
C VAL A 201 -0.80 1.88 -5.28
N MET A 202 -1.46 1.22 -6.24
CA MET A 202 -2.88 1.43 -6.50
C MET A 202 -3.73 1.01 -5.30
N PHE A 203 -3.45 -0.16 -4.74
CA PHE A 203 -4.12 -0.61 -3.53
C PHE A 203 -3.91 0.36 -2.36
N LEU A 204 -2.70 0.90 -2.20
CA LEU A 204 -2.35 1.82 -1.11
C LEU A 204 -3.13 3.13 -1.16
N TYR A 205 -3.46 3.64 -2.34
CA TYR A 205 -4.37 4.77 -2.49
C TYR A 205 -5.78 4.41 -2.03
N LEU A 206 -6.30 3.27 -2.47
CA LEU A 206 -7.64 2.81 -2.09
C LEU A 206 -7.73 2.49 -0.59
N LEU A 207 -6.66 1.92 -0.03
CA LEU A 207 -6.51 1.66 1.39
C LEU A 207 -6.56 2.96 2.20
N GLY A 208 -5.95 4.03 1.67
CA GLY A 208 -6.03 5.36 2.27
C GLY A 208 -7.46 5.90 2.31
N MET A 209 -8.21 5.76 1.21
CA MET A 209 -9.63 6.13 1.16
C MET A 209 -10.45 5.35 2.18
N LYS A 210 -10.26 4.02 2.23
CA LYS A 210 -10.94 3.16 3.19
C LYS A 210 -10.60 3.50 4.64
N GLY A 211 -9.33 3.74 4.92
CA GLY A 211 -8.84 4.11 6.25
C GLY A 211 -9.46 5.42 6.72
N ALA A 212 -9.58 6.41 5.83
CA ALA A 212 -10.29 7.66 6.11
C ALA A 212 -11.80 7.46 6.31
N ASP A 213 -12.42 6.44 5.71
CA ASP A 213 -13.83 6.09 5.93
C ASP A 213 -14.11 5.34 7.23
N ALA A 214 -13.09 4.68 7.80
CA ALA A 214 -13.16 4.03 9.10
C ALA A 214 -12.97 5.01 10.29
N ILE A 215 -12.80 6.30 9.98
CA ILE A 215 -12.64 7.41 10.92
C ILE A 215 -13.91 8.26 10.90
#